data_AF-E6X5H7-F1
#
_entry.id   AF-E6X5H7-F1
#
_cell.length_a   1.000
_cell.length_b   1.000
_cell.length_c   1.000
_cell.angle_alpha   90.00
_cell.angle_beta   90.00
_cell.angle_gamma   90.00
#
_symmetry.space_group_name_H-M   'P 1'
#
loop_
_entity.id
_entity.type
_entity.pdbx_description
1 polymer ?
#
loop_
_entity_poly.entity_id
_entity_poly.type
_entity_poly.pdbx_seq_one_letter_code
_entity_poly.pdbx_strand_id
1 'polypeptide(L)'
;MIVRNEAGDIVLRDITYIAQINNGFQVLNNTPAIAYYDAALNKLEHAPTAEMISNEYCGNVTTYGLKIEETEKYYILKKAVGFTSYNFTTYKSIDSVKKKNIKNIHFLNNKRKIAFNDNAPKEDYVIIDFGDYFGILSEEFGIAYFDTIDVTKRPIKTMRNGLYGYYNITPTKYIEINPFTYNLARFKDKKNNEGYVAIDGNEYYD
;
A
#
# COMPACT_ATOMS: atom_id res chain seq x y z
N MET A 1 1.58 -23.62 11.64
CA MET A 1 0.37 -23.93 10.82
C MET A 1 0.63 -25.14 9.94
N ILE A 2 -0.41 -25.89 9.56
CA ILE A 2 -0.34 -26.98 8.58
C ILE A 2 -1.34 -26.73 7.45
N VAL A 3 -1.00 -27.14 6.23
CA VAL A 3 -1.92 -27.12 5.07
C VAL A 3 -2.18 -28.55 4.63
N ARG A 4 -3.44 -28.86 4.33
CA ARG A 4 -3.87 -30.17 3.84
C ARG A 4 -4.53 -30.05 2.46
N ASN A 5 -4.38 -31.07 1.63
CA ASN A 5 -5.14 -31.20 0.38
C ASN A 5 -6.59 -31.67 0.65
N GLU A 6 -7.41 -31.78 -0.39
CA GLU A 6 -8.80 -32.26 -0.29
C GLU A 6 -8.92 -33.69 0.24
N ALA A 7 -7.91 -34.55 0.01
CA ALA A 7 -7.85 -35.90 0.55
C ALA A 7 -7.46 -35.94 2.05
N GLY A 8 -7.06 -34.80 2.63
CA GLY A 8 -6.65 -34.67 4.02
C GLY A 8 -5.14 -34.88 4.26
N ASP A 9 -4.34 -35.14 3.23
CA ASP A 9 -2.90 -35.29 3.35
C ASP A 9 -2.24 -33.96 3.67
N ILE A 10 -1.22 -33.99 4.53
CA ILE A 10 -0.46 -32.78 4.87
C ILE A 10 0.50 -32.46 3.73
N VAL A 11 0.29 -31.31 3.10
CA VAL A 11 1.13 -30.82 1.98
C VAL A 11 2.16 -29.80 2.43
N LEU A 12 1.91 -29.06 3.52
CA LEU A 12 2.88 -28.15 4.14
C LEU A 12 2.81 -28.20 5.67
N ARG A 13 3.96 -28.07 6.33
CA ARG A 13 4.13 -28.05 7.80
C ARG A 13 5.00 -26.89 8.23
N ASP A 14 4.92 -26.56 9.52
CA ASP A 14 5.80 -25.59 10.18
C ASP A 14 5.79 -24.21 9.52
N ILE A 15 4.60 -23.82 9.04
CA ILE A 15 4.36 -22.53 8.39
C ILE A 15 3.99 -21.49 9.44
N THR A 16 4.60 -20.31 9.34
CA THR A 16 4.23 -19.10 10.09
C THR A 16 3.40 -18.14 9.25
N TYR A 17 3.59 -18.15 7.93
CA TYR A 17 2.85 -17.31 6.99
C TYR A 17 2.63 -18.00 5.63
N ILE A 18 1.45 -17.83 5.04
CA ILE A 18 1.17 -18.21 3.65
C ILE A 18 0.25 -17.17 3.02
N ALA A 19 0.58 -16.72 1.82
CA ALA A 19 -0.29 -15.88 1.03
C ALA A 19 -0.19 -16.20 -0.45
N GLN A 20 -1.29 -16.00 -1.15
CA GLN A 20 -1.34 -16.14 -2.60
C GLN A 20 -0.49 -15.05 -3.26
N ILE A 21 0.19 -15.44 -4.34
CA ILE A 21 0.89 -14.56 -5.27
C ILE A 21 0.50 -14.97 -6.70
N ASN A 22 0.96 -14.22 -7.70
CA ASN A 22 0.69 -14.59 -9.09
C ASN A 22 1.19 -16.01 -9.37
N ASN A 23 0.29 -16.86 -9.85
CA ASN A 23 0.55 -18.25 -10.20
C ASN A 23 1.07 -19.14 -9.05
N GLY A 24 0.83 -18.78 -7.78
CA GLY A 24 1.34 -19.58 -6.68
C GLY A 24 1.15 -19.00 -5.27
N PHE A 25 2.04 -19.38 -4.37
CA PHE A 25 2.05 -18.98 -2.97
C PHE A 25 3.44 -18.54 -2.49
N GLN A 26 3.47 -17.50 -1.68
CA GLN A 26 4.62 -17.10 -0.86
C GLN A 26 4.42 -17.67 0.55
N VAL A 27 5.41 -18.41 1.05
CA VAL A 27 5.34 -19.10 2.33
C VAL A 27 6.54 -18.73 3.19
N LEU A 28 6.29 -18.48 4.47
CA LEU A 28 7.32 -18.37 5.50
C LEU A 28 7.18 -19.56 6.45
N ASN A 29 8.27 -20.29 6.65
CA ASN A 29 8.32 -21.40 7.59
C ASN A 29 8.95 -20.93 8.92
N ASN A 30 9.04 -21.82 9.90
CA ASN A 30 9.78 -21.58 11.15
C ASN A 30 11.29 -21.35 10.95
N THR A 31 11.79 -21.55 9.72
CA THR A 31 13.10 -21.08 9.29
C THR A 31 12.90 -19.78 8.49
N PRO A 32 13.71 -18.73 8.71
CA PRO A 32 13.49 -17.39 8.16
C PRO A 32 13.63 -17.25 6.63
N ALA A 33 13.68 -18.37 5.92
CA ALA A 33 13.72 -18.40 4.46
C ALA A 33 12.31 -18.38 3.88
N ILE A 34 12.07 -17.44 2.97
CA ILE A 34 10.89 -17.45 2.11
C ILE A 34 10.99 -18.64 1.14
N ALA A 35 9.91 -19.39 1.01
CA ALA A 35 9.73 -20.39 -0.03
C ALA A 35 8.57 -20.00 -0.96
N TYR A 36 8.68 -20.38 -2.22
CA TYR A 36 7.66 -20.17 -3.24
C TYR A 36 7.11 -21.51 -3.70
N TYR A 37 5.81 -21.54 -3.98
CA TYR A 37 5.12 -22.72 -4.47
C TYR A 37 4.22 -22.35 -5.64
N ASP A 38 4.01 -23.25 -6.58
CA ASP A 38 3.02 -23.07 -7.65
C ASP A 38 1.58 -23.21 -7.13
N ALA A 39 0.59 -23.05 -8.02
CA ALA A 39 -0.83 -23.19 -7.68
C ALA A 39 -1.22 -24.60 -7.18
N ALA A 40 -0.41 -25.63 -7.51
CA ALA A 40 -0.58 -27.01 -7.04
C ALA A 40 0.25 -27.33 -5.79
N LEU A 41 0.86 -26.30 -5.16
CA LEU A 41 1.74 -26.40 -3.99
C LEU A 41 3.03 -27.21 -4.22
N ASN A 42 3.52 -27.29 -5.45
CA ASN A 42 4.88 -27.77 -5.71
C ASN A 42 5.89 -26.65 -5.44
N LYS A 43 6.97 -26.95 -4.72
CA LYS A 43 8.00 -25.97 -4.37
C LYS A 43 8.72 -25.50 -5.64
N LEU A 44 8.83 -24.19 -5.81
CA LEU A 44 9.56 -23.54 -6.89
C LEU A 44 11.01 -23.25 -6.46
N GLU A 45 11.93 -23.32 -7.40
CA GLU A 45 13.34 -22.93 -7.18
C GLU A 45 13.50 -21.41 -7.07
N HIS A 46 12.63 -20.66 -7.75
CA HIS A 46 12.65 -19.20 -7.82
C HIS A 46 11.25 -18.62 -7.63
N ALA A 47 11.20 -17.35 -7.25
CA ALA A 47 9.94 -16.62 -7.18
C ALA A 47 9.28 -16.55 -8.57
N PRO A 48 7.95 -16.74 -8.68
CA PRO A 48 7.24 -16.63 -9.96
C PRO A 48 7.27 -15.19 -10.48
N THR A 49 7.07 -14.95 -11.77
CA THR A 49 7.07 -13.58 -12.30
C THR A 49 5.96 -12.73 -11.67
N ALA A 50 6.29 -11.49 -11.30
CA ALA A 50 5.37 -10.57 -10.63
C ALA A 50 4.35 -9.91 -11.59
N GLU A 51 4.35 -10.28 -12.87
CA GLU A 51 3.42 -9.73 -13.86
C GLU A 51 1.99 -10.20 -13.55
N MET A 52 1.10 -9.25 -13.26
CA MET A 52 -0.33 -9.51 -13.11
C MET A 52 -0.92 -9.77 -14.49
N ILE A 53 -1.58 -10.92 -14.65
CA ILE A 53 -2.51 -11.14 -15.77
C ILE A 53 -3.72 -10.25 -15.47
N SER A 54 -3.89 -9.16 -16.22
CA SER A 54 -5.04 -8.28 -16.04
C SER A 54 -6.31 -9.03 -16.44
N ASN A 55 -7.16 -9.33 -15.47
CA ASN A 55 -8.52 -9.78 -15.77
C ASN A 55 -9.33 -8.54 -16.18
N GLU A 56 -9.84 -8.53 -17.42
CA GLU A 56 -10.77 -7.51 -17.87
C GLU A 56 -12.12 -7.71 -17.15
N TYR A 57 -12.45 -6.80 -16.24
CA TYR A 57 -13.75 -6.79 -15.57
C TYR A 57 -14.76 -6.05 -16.45
N CYS A 58 -15.70 -6.79 -17.04
CA CYS A 58 -16.82 -6.23 -17.79
C CYS A 58 -17.99 -5.88 -16.86
N GLY A 59 -18.39 -4.60 -16.81
CA GLY A 59 -19.56 -4.15 -16.05
C GLY A 59 -19.67 -2.62 -15.93
N ASN A 60 -20.79 -2.14 -15.39
CA ASN A 60 -20.91 -0.74 -14.98
C ASN A 60 -20.08 -0.53 -13.71
N VAL A 61 -18.96 0.19 -13.84
CA VAL A 61 -18.05 0.47 -12.71
C VAL A 61 -18.26 1.92 -12.25
N THR A 62 -18.32 2.13 -10.94
CA THR A 62 -18.29 3.49 -10.38
C THR A 62 -16.96 4.13 -10.73
N THR A 63 -17.03 5.39 -11.15
CA THR A 63 -15.86 6.22 -11.43
C THR A 63 -15.80 7.37 -10.45
N TYR A 64 -14.59 7.72 -10.02
CA TYR A 64 -14.32 8.81 -9.11
C TYR A 64 -13.44 9.86 -9.78
N GLY A 65 -13.79 11.12 -9.56
CA GLY A 65 -12.96 12.26 -9.91
C GLY A 65 -12.55 12.98 -8.64
N LEU A 66 -11.25 13.09 -8.40
CA LEU A 66 -10.70 13.90 -7.32
C LEU A 66 -9.95 15.10 -7.88
N LYS A 67 -10.11 16.25 -7.25
CA LYS A 67 -9.32 17.44 -7.56
C LYS A 67 -9.05 18.28 -6.32
N ILE A 68 -7.92 18.98 -6.33
CA ILE A 68 -7.54 19.96 -5.31
C ILE A 68 -7.63 21.33 -5.96
N GLU A 69 -8.55 22.16 -5.47
CA GLU A 69 -8.68 23.56 -5.87
C GLU A 69 -8.01 24.48 -4.85
N GLU A 70 -7.40 25.56 -5.33
CA GLU A 70 -6.71 26.52 -4.47
C GLU A 70 -7.53 27.80 -4.34
N THR A 71 -7.65 28.28 -3.11
CA THR A 71 -8.23 29.59 -2.76
C THR A 71 -7.16 30.47 -2.11
N GLU A 72 -7.53 31.67 -1.66
CA GLU A 72 -6.61 32.55 -0.93
C GLU A 72 -6.06 31.87 0.34
N LYS A 73 -6.91 31.18 1.10
CA LYS A 73 -6.58 30.66 2.44
C LYS A 73 -6.46 29.13 2.52
N TYR A 74 -7.07 28.42 1.58
CA TYR A 74 -7.24 26.97 1.66
C TYR A 74 -6.97 26.27 0.32
N TYR A 75 -6.48 25.04 0.41
CA TYR A 75 -6.67 24.01 -0.60
C TYR A 75 -7.96 23.26 -0.29
N ILE A 76 -8.86 23.16 -1.26
CA ILE A 76 -10.17 22.51 -1.13
C ILE A 76 -10.11 21.19 -1.89
N LEU A 77 -10.27 20.08 -1.16
CA LEU A 77 -10.38 18.75 -1.75
C LEU A 77 -11.82 18.53 -2.21
N LYS A 78 -11.99 18.16 -3.47
CA LYS A 78 -13.30 17.90 -4.06
C LYS A 78 -13.37 16.51 -4.68
N LYS A 79 -14.53 15.88 -4.55
CA LYS A 79 -14.86 14.56 -5.10
C LYS A 79 -16.09 14.63 -5.99
N ALA A 80 -16.04 13.93 -7.10
CA ALA A 80 -17.17 13.65 -7.98
C ALA A 80 -17.31 12.13 -8.11
N VAL A 81 -18.55 11.66 -8.25
CA VAL A 81 -18.88 10.24 -8.44
C VAL A 81 -19.71 10.14 -9.71
N GLY A 82 -19.38 9.15 -10.55
CA GLY A 82 -20.06 8.85 -11.78
C GLY A 82 -20.14 7.35 -11.99
N PHE A 83 -20.70 6.95 -13.13
CA PHE A 83 -20.79 5.57 -13.58
C PHE A 83 -20.27 5.51 -15.00
N THR A 84 -19.31 4.64 -15.27
CA THR A 84 -18.69 4.37 -16.60
C THR A 84 -18.12 5.57 -17.37
N SER A 85 -18.14 6.79 -16.80
CA SER A 85 -17.64 8.03 -17.39
C SER A 85 -16.65 8.72 -16.46
N TYR A 86 -15.53 9.19 -17.00
CA TYR A 86 -14.55 10.00 -16.27
C TYR A 86 -14.76 11.51 -16.48
N ASN A 87 -15.84 11.89 -17.15
CA ASN A 87 -16.21 13.28 -17.41
C ASN A 87 -17.19 13.76 -16.33
N PHE A 88 -16.64 14.37 -15.28
CA PHE A 88 -17.40 14.87 -14.15
C PHE A 88 -17.74 16.36 -14.31
N THR A 89 -19.03 16.69 -14.25
CA THR A 89 -19.52 18.07 -14.29
C THR A 89 -19.68 18.68 -12.89
N THR A 90 -20.05 17.86 -11.90
CA THR A 90 -20.36 18.32 -10.54
C THR A 90 -19.41 17.71 -9.53
N TYR A 91 -18.67 18.57 -8.83
CA TYR A 91 -17.76 18.19 -7.73
C TYR A 91 -18.29 18.73 -6.41
N LYS A 92 -18.28 17.89 -5.37
CA LYS A 92 -18.58 18.28 -3.99
C LYS A 92 -17.29 18.45 -3.21
N SER A 93 -17.20 19.49 -2.39
CA SER A 93 -16.12 19.63 -1.41
C SER A 93 -16.26 18.53 -0.37
N ILE A 94 -15.16 17.85 -0.06
CA ILE A 94 -15.12 16.78 0.95
C ILE A 94 -14.17 17.10 2.09
N ASP A 95 -13.15 17.94 1.86
CA ASP A 95 -12.24 18.39 2.91
C ASP A 95 -11.53 19.70 2.50
N SER A 96 -10.79 20.30 3.42
CA SER A 96 -9.94 21.46 3.17
C SER A 96 -8.69 21.48 4.03
N VAL A 97 -7.58 21.95 3.45
CA VAL A 97 -6.30 22.13 4.13
C VAL A 97 -5.91 23.61 4.08
N LYS A 98 -5.57 24.21 5.21
CA LYS A 98 -5.11 25.61 5.27
C LYS A 98 -3.75 25.73 4.60
N LYS A 99 -3.56 26.73 3.72
CA LYS A 99 -2.33 26.91 2.92
C LYS A 99 -1.06 27.25 3.70
N LYS A 100 -1.15 27.46 5.02
CA LYS A 100 -0.05 27.95 5.84
C LYS A 100 1.12 26.96 5.79
N ASN A 101 2.28 27.44 5.34
CA ASN A 101 3.54 26.69 5.25
C ASN A 101 3.53 25.50 4.28
N ILE A 102 2.58 25.42 3.34
CA ILE A 102 2.55 24.35 2.35
C ILE A 102 3.31 24.81 1.10
N LYS A 103 4.38 24.10 0.73
CA LYS A 103 5.11 24.32 -0.52
C LYS A 103 4.37 23.70 -1.71
N ASN A 104 3.84 22.48 -1.53
CA ASN A 104 3.09 21.79 -2.56
C ASN A 104 2.02 20.86 -1.98
N ILE A 105 0.98 20.58 -2.76
CA ILE A 105 -0.07 19.61 -2.44
C ILE A 105 -0.57 18.96 -3.72
N HIS A 106 -0.64 17.62 -3.72
CA HIS A 106 -0.98 16.83 -4.90
C HIS A 106 -1.47 15.42 -4.52
N PHE A 107 -2.08 14.72 -5.48
CA PHE A 107 -2.31 13.28 -5.37
C PHE A 107 -1.04 12.50 -5.69
N LEU A 108 -1.09 11.18 -5.50
CA LEU A 108 0.04 10.29 -5.72
C LEU A 108 0.64 10.31 -7.14
N ASN A 109 -0.13 10.77 -8.13
CA ASN A 109 0.32 10.98 -9.51
C ASN A 109 1.06 12.32 -9.74
N ASN A 110 1.44 13.03 -8.67
CA ASN A 110 2.04 14.36 -8.69
C ASN A 110 1.19 15.46 -9.36
N LYS A 111 -0.12 15.22 -9.53
CA LYS A 111 -1.07 16.19 -10.08
C LYS A 111 -2.11 16.56 -9.02
N ARG A 112 -2.77 17.70 -9.22
CA ARG A 112 -3.93 18.14 -8.41
C ARG A 112 -5.27 17.61 -8.91
N LYS A 113 -5.24 16.64 -9.82
CA LYS A 113 -6.42 15.98 -10.35
C LYS A 113 -6.10 14.52 -10.66
N ILE A 114 -7.00 13.63 -10.28
CA ILE A 114 -6.94 12.22 -10.63
C ILE A 114 -8.36 11.72 -10.90
N ALA A 115 -8.47 10.71 -11.76
CA ALA A 115 -9.70 9.98 -11.97
C ALA A 115 -9.38 8.49 -11.98
N PHE A 116 -10.21 7.69 -11.33
CA PHE A 116 -10.04 6.25 -11.21
C PHE A 116 -11.41 5.58 -11.10
N ASN A 117 -11.44 4.26 -11.18
CA ASN A 117 -12.66 3.49 -10.98
C ASN A 117 -12.51 2.57 -9.77
N ASP A 118 -13.62 1.99 -9.29
CA ASP A 118 -13.63 1.08 -8.14
C ASP A 118 -12.73 -0.16 -8.29
N ASN A 119 -12.34 -0.52 -9.52
CA ASN A 119 -11.46 -1.66 -9.77
C ASN A 119 -9.97 -1.30 -9.70
N ALA A 120 -9.63 -0.02 -9.58
CA ALA A 120 -8.25 0.44 -9.41
C ALA A 120 -7.89 0.51 -7.91
N PRO A 121 -6.60 0.35 -7.55
CA PRO A 121 -6.14 0.67 -6.20
C PRO A 121 -6.60 2.07 -5.77
N LYS A 122 -6.92 2.24 -4.49
CA LYS A 122 -7.38 3.52 -3.96
C LYS A 122 -6.22 4.54 -4.03
N GLU A 123 -6.30 5.47 -4.99
CA GLU A 123 -5.27 6.50 -5.25
C GLU A 123 -5.65 7.87 -4.63
N ASP A 124 -6.45 7.88 -3.57
CA ASP A 124 -7.02 9.11 -3.00
C ASP A 124 -6.16 9.81 -1.94
N TYR A 125 -4.99 9.25 -1.62
CA TYR A 125 -4.05 9.90 -0.70
C TYR A 125 -3.57 11.23 -1.28
N VAL A 126 -3.68 12.27 -0.45
CA VAL A 126 -3.18 13.61 -0.76
C VAL A 126 -1.85 13.81 -0.04
N ILE A 127 -0.82 14.06 -0.82
CA ILE A 127 0.52 14.38 -0.34
C ILE A 127 0.63 15.89 -0.14
N ILE A 128 1.07 16.28 1.05
CA ILE A 128 1.27 17.67 1.45
C ILE A 128 2.76 17.86 1.76
N ASP A 129 3.42 18.71 1.01
CA ASP A 129 4.83 19.06 1.20
C ASP A 129 4.92 20.38 1.97
N PHE A 130 5.47 20.34 3.19
CA PHE A 130 5.74 21.52 4.02
C PHE A 130 7.18 22.05 3.88
N GLY A 131 8.00 21.40 3.05
CA GLY A 131 9.39 21.71 2.79
C GLY A 131 10.36 20.85 3.56
N ASP A 132 10.22 20.81 4.88
CA ASP A 132 11.13 20.07 5.77
C ASP A 132 10.52 18.75 6.27
N TYR A 133 9.21 18.59 6.07
CA TYR A 133 8.44 17.40 6.43
C TYR A 133 7.22 17.29 5.51
N PHE A 134 6.56 16.14 5.58
CA PHE A 134 5.43 15.80 4.72
C PHE A 134 4.19 15.45 5.54
N GLY A 135 3.02 15.69 4.96
CA GLY A 135 1.74 15.17 5.40
C GLY A 135 1.16 14.20 4.38
N ILE A 136 0.51 13.15 4.85
CA ILE A 136 -0.38 12.32 4.04
C ILE A 136 -1.78 12.50 4.61
N LEU A 137 -2.68 13.06 3.80
CA LEU A 137 -4.10 13.18 4.11
C LEU A 137 -4.85 12.00 3.48
N SER A 138 -5.60 11.27 4.30
CA SER A 138 -6.58 10.27 3.85
C SER A 138 -7.93 10.49 4.53
N GLU A 139 -8.99 10.01 3.90
CA GLU A 139 -10.36 10.04 4.44
C GLU A 139 -10.46 9.33 5.80
N GLU A 140 -9.70 8.24 5.98
CA GLU A 140 -9.77 7.38 7.17
C GLU A 140 -8.98 7.92 8.37
N PHE A 141 -7.81 8.52 8.14
CA PHE A 141 -6.87 8.87 9.21
C PHE A 141 -6.65 10.37 9.39
N GLY A 142 -7.25 11.22 8.54
CA GLY A 142 -6.92 12.63 8.48
C GLY A 142 -5.47 12.85 8.04
N ILE A 143 -4.81 13.88 8.56
CA ILE A 143 -3.42 14.21 8.21
C ILE A 143 -2.44 13.52 9.17
N ALA A 144 -1.62 12.62 8.62
CA ALA A 144 -0.47 12.05 9.31
C ALA A 144 0.84 12.71 8.82
N TYR A 145 1.73 13.05 9.75
CA TYR A 145 2.98 13.79 9.46
C TYR A 145 4.23 12.91 9.51
N PHE A 146 5.18 13.14 8.62
CA PHE A 146 6.39 12.33 8.45
C PHE A 146 7.58 13.21 8.08
N ASP A 147 8.78 12.81 8.49
CA ASP A 147 10.01 13.51 8.13
C ASP A 147 10.28 13.34 6.62
N THR A 148 10.11 12.12 6.12
CA THR A 148 10.20 11.79 4.70
C THR A 148 9.16 10.76 4.29
N ILE A 149 8.78 10.78 3.02
CA ILE A 149 7.91 9.78 2.40
C ILE A 149 8.51 9.35 1.06
N ASP A 150 8.35 8.08 0.69
CA ASP A 150 8.66 7.58 -0.65
C ASP A 150 7.37 7.03 -1.29
N VAL A 151 6.84 7.82 -2.21
CA VAL A 151 5.61 7.53 -2.96
C VAL A 151 5.86 6.78 -4.25
N THR A 152 7.13 6.51 -4.61
CA THR A 152 7.51 5.76 -5.82
C THR A 152 7.28 4.26 -5.66
N LYS A 153 7.14 3.80 -4.42
CA LYS A 153 6.81 2.43 -4.06
C LYS A 153 5.40 2.37 -3.47
N ARG A 154 4.75 1.22 -3.66
CA ARG A 154 3.52 0.84 -2.98
C ARG A 154 3.83 -0.41 -2.18
N PRO A 155 3.48 -0.46 -0.88
CA PRO A 155 2.96 0.61 -0.02
C PRO A 155 3.91 1.80 0.14
N ILE A 156 3.39 2.98 0.53
CA ILE A 156 4.21 4.21 0.70
C ILE A 156 5.13 4.02 1.90
N LYS A 157 6.45 4.05 1.67
CA LYS A 157 7.43 3.99 2.76
C LYS A 157 7.48 5.35 3.45
N THR A 158 7.45 5.35 4.78
CA THR A 158 7.45 6.58 5.59
C THR A 158 8.58 6.56 6.60
N MET A 159 9.02 7.74 7.03
CA MET A 159 10.01 7.90 8.08
C MET A 159 9.53 8.94 9.12
N ARG A 160 9.75 8.64 10.40
CA ARG A 160 9.56 9.60 11.50
C ARG A 160 10.58 9.34 12.59
N ASN A 161 11.24 10.38 13.07
CA ASN A 161 12.30 10.31 14.08
C ASN A 161 13.41 9.31 13.69
N GLY A 162 13.79 9.28 12.41
CA GLY A 162 14.81 8.37 11.88
C GLY A 162 14.40 6.89 11.83
N LEU A 163 13.12 6.57 12.02
CA LEU A 163 12.60 5.20 11.95
C LEU A 163 11.65 5.05 10.77
N TYR A 164 11.74 3.91 10.11
CA TYR A 164 10.95 3.58 8.94
C TYR A 164 9.69 2.78 9.29
N GLY A 165 8.71 2.88 8.40
CA GLY A 165 7.50 2.08 8.36
C GLY A 165 6.83 2.18 6.99
N TYR A 166 5.62 1.64 6.88
CA TYR A 166 4.77 1.74 5.70
C TYR A 166 3.44 2.38 6.09
N TYR A 167 3.06 3.43 5.37
CA TYR A 167 1.79 4.11 5.60
C TYR A 167 0.62 3.12 5.51
N ASN A 168 -0.28 3.18 6.49
CA ASN A 168 -1.45 2.30 6.63
C ASN A 168 -1.14 0.79 6.82
N ILE A 169 0.12 0.43 7.12
CA ILE A 169 0.49 -0.98 7.35
C ILE A 169 1.26 -1.12 8.65
N THR A 170 2.28 -0.29 8.87
CA THR A 170 3.09 -0.33 10.09
C THR A 170 3.34 1.06 10.65
N PRO A 171 3.44 1.19 12.00
CA PRO A 171 4.02 2.39 12.60
C PRO A 171 5.50 2.51 12.21
N THR A 172 6.03 3.74 12.31
CA THR A 172 7.47 4.00 12.10
C THR A 172 8.27 3.52 13.30
N LYS A 173 8.79 2.29 13.22
CA LYS A 173 9.53 1.66 14.33
C LYS A 173 10.79 0.91 13.94
N TYR A 174 11.02 0.69 12.65
CA TYR A 174 12.15 -0.07 12.14
C TYR A 174 13.36 0.84 11.90
N ILE A 175 14.56 0.35 12.13
CA ILE A 175 15.78 1.06 11.73
C ILE A 175 16.09 0.82 10.24
N GLU A 176 15.58 -0.30 9.70
CA GLU A 176 15.64 -0.63 8.28
C GLU A 176 14.39 -1.40 7.88
N ILE A 177 13.84 -1.09 6.70
CA ILE A 177 12.77 -1.87 6.10
C ILE A 177 12.90 -1.83 4.57
N ASN A 178 12.91 -3.01 3.97
CA ASN A 178 13.06 -3.22 2.54
C ASN A 178 11.70 -3.18 1.84
N PRO A 179 11.66 -2.82 0.54
CA PRO A 179 10.45 -2.94 -0.27
C PRO A 179 9.78 -4.32 -0.14
N PHE A 180 8.46 -4.33 -0.20
CA PHE A 180 7.69 -5.57 -0.28
C PHE A 180 8.12 -6.39 -1.50
N THR A 181 8.39 -7.67 -1.27
CA THR A 181 8.48 -8.69 -2.31
C THR A 181 7.21 -9.52 -2.20
N TYR A 182 6.26 -9.27 -3.10
CA TYR A 182 4.86 -9.69 -2.98
C TYR A 182 4.23 -9.19 -1.68
N ASN A 183 4.01 -10.08 -0.70
CA ASN A 183 3.26 -9.77 0.50
C ASN A 183 4.14 -9.56 1.74
N LEU A 184 5.47 -9.74 1.63
CA LEU A 184 6.40 -9.62 2.75
C LEU A 184 7.49 -8.58 2.49
N ALA A 185 7.80 -7.79 3.51
CA ALA A 185 8.91 -6.85 3.55
C ALA A 185 9.87 -7.22 4.69
N ARG A 186 11.16 -7.35 4.38
CA ARG A 186 12.20 -7.61 5.38
C ARG A 186 12.44 -6.36 6.23
N PHE A 187 12.57 -6.51 7.55
CA PHE A 187 12.87 -5.41 8.45
C PHE A 187 13.99 -5.74 9.43
N LYS A 188 14.53 -4.67 10.04
CA LYS A 188 15.36 -4.72 11.23
C LYS A 188 14.85 -3.75 12.29
N ASP A 189 14.67 -4.22 13.52
CA ASP A 189 14.16 -3.41 14.63
C ASP A 189 15.28 -2.70 15.42
N LYS A 190 14.89 -1.87 16.40
CA LYS A 190 15.85 -1.14 17.27
C LYS A 190 16.74 -2.02 18.13
N LYS A 191 16.36 -3.28 18.35
CA LYS A 191 17.12 -4.28 19.12
C LYS A 191 18.03 -5.11 18.20
N ASN A 192 18.13 -4.76 16.92
CA ASN A 192 18.80 -5.53 15.87
C ASN A 192 18.17 -6.91 15.61
N ASN A 193 16.93 -7.14 16.03
CA ASN A 193 16.20 -8.33 15.58
C ASN A 193 15.76 -8.12 14.13
N GLU A 194 15.73 -9.20 13.37
CA GLU A 194 15.31 -9.20 11.98
C GLU A 194 14.07 -10.07 11.81
N GLY A 195 13.37 -9.83 10.71
CA GLY A 195 12.15 -10.55 10.40
C GLY A 195 11.48 -10.01 9.15
N TYR A 196 10.23 -10.42 8.96
CA TYR A 196 9.38 -9.94 7.89
C TYR A 196 8.10 -9.36 8.44
N VAL A 197 7.64 -8.28 7.81
CA VAL A 197 6.29 -7.76 8.02
C VAL A 197 5.44 -8.07 6.80
N ALA A 198 4.24 -8.58 7.06
CA ALA A 198 3.24 -8.85 6.03
C ALA A 198 2.44 -7.59 5.67
N ILE A 199 1.74 -7.65 4.53
CA ILE A 199 0.95 -6.54 3.99
C ILE A 199 -0.19 -6.10 4.94
N ASP A 200 -0.61 -6.97 5.84
CA ASP A 200 -1.59 -6.71 6.90
C ASP A 200 -0.97 -6.11 8.18
N GLY A 201 0.35 -5.93 8.21
CA GLY A 201 1.10 -5.39 9.34
C GLY A 201 1.61 -6.43 10.34
N ASN A 202 1.31 -7.72 10.16
CA ASN A 202 1.79 -8.77 11.08
C ASN A 202 3.30 -9.00 10.94
N GLU A 203 3.99 -9.11 12.07
CA GLU A 203 5.44 -9.33 12.15
C GLU A 203 5.79 -10.78 12.44
N TYR A 204 6.80 -11.27 11.72
CA TYR A 204 7.35 -12.62 11.84
C TYR A 204 8.85 -12.49 12.03
N TYR A 205 9.32 -12.70 13.26
CA TYR A 205 10.74 -12.66 13.60
C TYR A 205 11.45 -13.94 13.18
N ASP A 206 12.74 -13.81 12.89
CA ASP A 206 13.66 -14.90 12.56
C ASP A 206 14.04 -15.80 13.73
#